data_AF-A0A4Q2E0Q3-F1
#
_entry.id   AF-A0A4Q2E0Q3-F1
#
_cell.length_a   1.000
_cell.length_b   1.000
_cell.length_c   1.000
_cell.angle_alpha   90.00
_cell.angle_beta   90.00
_cell.angle_gamma   90.00
#
_symmetry.space_group_name_H-M   'P 1'
#
loop_
_entity.id
_entity.type
_entity.pdbx_description
1 polymer ?
#
loop_
_entity_poly.entity_id
_entity_poly.type
_entity_poly.pdbx_seq_one_letter_code
_entity_poly.pdbx_strand_id
1 'polypeptide(L)'
;MELGLDVPRNPDKQLQRFDLFTSSSTQGVGAVAIIDADVKDTPTFLRVAQSSESIPLAGSIAFENIHLTNVPVAVSTAAGQTLLYGGTKQIESWVHGNVYAGADPDGQFIKGSIHPTHKPASLLTPDGKMFGRMHPQYEDLRVSDIISVKACGAFGDGKTDDTVAIQKYASKKVIFFDAGTYVVRKTVTIPAGSRIVGEAWSVIAGEGPAFEDMRNPRVVVRVGSKGSQGVVEISDMLFTTIGPAGGAIVVEWNVKEPAGQQGGAGMWDTHIRLGGGWEPLSEKSKDTVTDLTMISRWD
;
A
#
# COMPACT_ATOMS: atom_id res chain seq x y z
N MET A 1 -10.08 3.76 -12.73
CA MET A 1 -9.16 2.98 -13.58
C MET A 1 -10.01 2.17 -14.55
N GLU A 2 -10.13 2.62 -15.79
CA GLU A 2 -10.78 1.83 -16.83
C GLU A 2 -9.77 0.74 -17.23
N LEU A 3 -9.93 -0.48 -16.71
CA LEU A 3 -9.10 -1.62 -17.11
C LEU A 3 -9.55 -2.07 -18.50
N GLY A 4 -9.09 -1.34 -19.51
CA GLY A 4 -9.13 -1.70 -20.92
C GLY A 4 -7.86 -2.48 -21.27
N LEU A 5 -7.84 -3.77 -20.97
CA LEU A 5 -6.90 -4.69 -21.60
C LEU A 5 -7.46 -5.00 -22.99
N ASP A 6 -6.84 -4.42 -24.02
CA ASP A 6 -7.12 -4.70 -25.42
C ASP A 6 -6.60 -6.12 -25.76
N VAL A 7 -7.41 -7.13 -25.46
CA VAL A 7 -7.16 -8.53 -25.82
C VAL A 7 -7.87 -8.82 -27.15
N PRO A 8 -7.22 -9.48 -28.13
CA PRO A 8 -7.82 -9.75 -29.44
C PRO A 8 -9.18 -10.46 -29.32
N ARG A 9 -10.20 -9.91 -29.99
CA ARG A 9 -11.58 -10.41 -30.00
C ARG A 9 -11.64 -11.84 -30.52
N ASN A 10 -11.91 -12.79 -29.63
CA ASN A 10 -12.39 -14.13 -30.00
C ASN A 10 -13.91 -14.16 -29.78
N PRO A 11 -14.74 -14.30 -30.84
CA PRO A 11 -16.20 -14.26 -30.73
C PRO A 11 -16.82 -15.42 -29.93
N ASP A 12 -16.06 -16.49 -29.64
CA ASP A 12 -16.54 -17.65 -28.87
C ASP A 12 -16.24 -17.58 -27.36
N LYS A 13 -15.55 -16.53 -26.89
CA LYS A 13 -15.36 -16.28 -25.45
C LYS A 13 -16.35 -15.22 -24.99
N GLN A 14 -17.36 -15.63 -24.21
CA GLN A 14 -18.20 -14.67 -23.50
C GLN A 14 -17.30 -13.71 -22.70
N LEU A 15 -17.49 -12.41 -22.91
CA LEU A 15 -16.72 -11.38 -22.23
C LEU A 15 -16.93 -11.52 -20.72
N GLN A 16 -15.91 -12.01 -20.02
CA GLN A 16 -15.91 -12.25 -18.57
C GLN A 16 -14.81 -11.40 -17.95
N ARG A 17 -15.07 -10.83 -16.78
CA ARG A 17 -14.11 -9.92 -16.13
C ARG A 17 -13.17 -10.66 -15.17
N PHE A 18 -13.68 -11.60 -14.36
CA PHE A 18 -12.86 -12.38 -13.42
C PHE A 18 -13.29 -13.85 -13.34
N ASP A 19 -12.37 -14.76 -13.63
CA ASP A 19 -12.51 -16.22 -13.42
C ASP A 19 -11.57 -16.66 -12.29
N LEU A 20 -12.13 -17.23 -11.22
CA LEU A 20 -11.37 -17.54 -10.00
C LEU A 20 -10.96 -19.01 -9.87
N PHE A 21 -11.05 -19.80 -10.92
CA PHE A 21 -10.88 -21.26 -10.86
C PHE A 21 -9.85 -21.78 -11.86
N THR A 22 -9.20 -22.89 -11.51
CA THR A 22 -8.17 -23.53 -12.35
C THR A 22 -8.76 -24.63 -13.23
N SER A 23 -9.91 -25.18 -12.83
CA SER A 23 -10.79 -26.04 -13.63
C SER A 23 -12.23 -25.85 -13.16
N SER A 24 -13.23 -26.30 -13.93
CA SER A 24 -14.65 -26.12 -13.57
C SER A 24 -15.05 -26.75 -12.23
N SER A 25 -14.24 -27.64 -11.67
CA SER A 25 -14.48 -28.31 -10.38
C SER A 25 -13.51 -27.90 -9.27
N THR A 26 -12.46 -27.15 -9.56
CA THR A 26 -11.39 -26.85 -8.59
C THR A 26 -11.22 -25.34 -8.42
N GLN A 27 -11.61 -24.86 -7.24
CA GLN A 27 -11.40 -23.49 -6.83
C GLN A 27 -9.92 -23.29 -6.45
N GLY A 28 -9.19 -22.53 -7.27
CA GLY A 28 -7.77 -22.25 -7.05
C GLY A 28 -7.54 -20.97 -6.23
N VAL A 29 -8.33 -19.94 -6.47
CA VAL A 29 -8.24 -18.67 -5.72
C VAL A 29 -8.89 -18.85 -4.35
N GLY A 30 -8.13 -18.59 -3.28
CA GLY A 30 -8.61 -18.72 -1.90
C GLY A 30 -9.67 -17.69 -1.54
N ALA A 31 -9.45 -16.42 -1.88
CA ALA A 31 -10.38 -15.32 -1.60
C ALA A 31 -10.22 -14.16 -2.59
N VAL A 32 -11.30 -13.40 -2.80
CA VAL A 32 -11.29 -12.09 -3.46
C VAL A 32 -12.09 -11.08 -2.63
N ALA A 33 -11.53 -9.88 -2.47
CA ALA A 33 -12.26 -8.72 -1.96
C ALA A 33 -12.26 -7.65 -3.06
N ILE A 34 -13.44 -7.19 -3.46
CA ILE A 34 -13.60 -6.16 -4.48
C ILE A 34 -14.36 -4.99 -3.85
N ILE A 35 -13.76 -3.80 -3.94
CA ILE A 35 -14.30 -2.55 -3.42
C ILE A 35 -14.35 -1.50 -4.52
N ASP A 36 -15.42 -0.69 -4.55
CA ASP A 36 -15.59 0.48 -5.43
C ASP A 36 -15.41 0.19 -6.93
N ALA A 37 -16.04 -0.87 -7.43
CA ALA A 37 -15.95 -1.27 -8.83
C ALA A 37 -17.14 -0.81 -9.67
N ASP A 38 -16.87 -0.31 -10.87
CA ASP A 38 -17.87 -0.05 -11.91
C ASP A 38 -17.77 -1.14 -12.99
N VAL A 39 -18.83 -1.93 -13.17
CA VAL A 39 -18.90 -3.01 -14.15
C VAL A 39 -20.02 -2.72 -15.13
N LYS A 40 -19.69 -2.63 -16.42
CA LYS A 40 -20.62 -2.24 -17.47
C LYS A 40 -20.62 -3.25 -18.62
N ASP A 41 -21.80 -3.48 -19.19
CA ASP A 41 -22.04 -4.24 -20.43
C ASP A 41 -21.31 -5.59 -20.45
N THR A 42 -21.33 -6.29 -19.30
CA THR A 42 -20.60 -7.54 -19.08
C THR A 42 -21.60 -8.66 -18.78
N PRO A 43 -21.65 -9.75 -19.57
CA PRO A 43 -22.58 -10.87 -19.33
C PRO A 43 -22.51 -11.47 -17.92
N THR A 44 -21.30 -11.67 -17.40
CA THR A 44 -21.05 -12.16 -16.04
C THR A 44 -19.87 -11.42 -15.44
N PHE A 45 -20.05 -10.82 -14.25
CA PHE A 45 -18.97 -10.10 -13.57
C PHE A 45 -17.91 -11.04 -12.98
N LEU A 46 -18.31 -11.95 -12.09
CA LEU A 46 -17.41 -12.89 -11.41
C LEU A 46 -17.88 -14.34 -11.56
N ARG A 47 -16.96 -15.26 -11.80
CA ARG A 47 -17.25 -16.70 -11.83
C ARG A 47 -16.32 -17.50 -10.92
N VAL A 48 -16.90 -18.43 -10.16
CA VAL A 48 -16.21 -19.35 -9.24
C VAL A 48 -16.35 -20.80 -9.70
N ALA A 49 -15.50 -21.72 -9.23
CA ALA A 49 -15.53 -23.12 -9.67
C ALA A 49 -16.88 -23.79 -9.32
N GLN A 50 -17.11 -24.00 -8.03
CA GLN A 50 -18.26 -24.70 -7.50
C GLN A 50 -18.59 -24.10 -6.13
N SER A 51 -19.87 -23.94 -5.80
CA SER A 51 -20.27 -23.52 -4.46
C SER A 51 -20.12 -24.69 -3.49
N SER A 52 -18.94 -24.89 -2.91
CA SER A 52 -18.84 -25.70 -1.70
C SER A 52 -19.40 -24.86 -0.55
N GLU A 53 -20.68 -25.07 -0.23
CA GLU A 53 -21.35 -24.47 0.95
C GLU A 53 -20.87 -25.12 2.27
N SER A 54 -19.80 -25.90 2.23
CA SER A 54 -19.26 -26.71 3.34
C SER A 54 -17.78 -26.44 3.59
N ILE A 55 -17.36 -26.68 4.82
CA ILE A 55 -15.96 -26.58 5.27
C ILE A 55 -15.12 -27.75 4.69
N PRO A 56 -13.89 -27.49 4.19
CA PRO A 56 -13.24 -26.18 4.13
C PRO A 56 -13.80 -25.30 3.00
N LEU A 57 -14.12 -24.04 3.34
CA LEU A 57 -14.51 -23.03 2.36
C LEU A 57 -13.38 -22.84 1.34
N ALA A 58 -13.71 -22.91 0.05
CA ALA A 58 -12.82 -22.51 -1.03
C ALA A 58 -13.46 -21.37 -1.83
N GLY A 59 -12.73 -20.28 -2.06
CA GLY A 59 -13.20 -19.15 -2.87
C GLY A 59 -14.12 -18.20 -2.11
N SER A 60 -13.60 -17.56 -1.07
CA SER A 60 -14.31 -16.50 -0.36
C SER A 60 -14.48 -15.26 -1.26
N ILE A 61 -15.65 -14.63 -1.23
CA ILE A 61 -15.91 -13.38 -1.95
C ILE A 61 -16.44 -12.34 -0.97
N ALA A 62 -15.89 -11.13 -1.03
CA ALA A 62 -16.46 -9.94 -0.42
C ALA A 62 -16.57 -8.83 -1.47
N PHE A 63 -17.80 -8.34 -1.68
CA PHE A 63 -18.10 -7.19 -2.52
C PHE A 63 -18.53 -6.03 -1.66
N GLU A 64 -17.98 -4.85 -1.95
CA GLU A 64 -18.36 -3.60 -1.30
C GLU A 64 -18.48 -2.50 -2.37
N ASN A 65 -19.60 -1.80 -2.40
CA ASN A 65 -19.86 -0.69 -3.32
C ASN A 65 -19.62 -1.02 -4.81
N ILE A 66 -20.29 -2.05 -5.32
CA ILE A 66 -20.16 -2.48 -6.73
C ILE A 66 -21.31 -1.91 -7.56
N HIS A 67 -20.99 -1.07 -8.54
CA HIS A 67 -21.95 -0.51 -9.49
C HIS A 67 -22.00 -1.36 -10.76
N LEU A 68 -23.16 -1.94 -11.02
CA LEU A 68 -23.45 -2.73 -12.22
C LEU A 68 -24.29 -1.91 -13.20
N THR A 69 -23.94 -1.94 -14.48
CA THR A 69 -24.76 -1.40 -15.58
C THR A 69 -24.84 -2.43 -16.69
N ASN A 70 -26.04 -2.93 -17.00
CA ASN A 70 -26.26 -3.98 -18.01
C ASN A 70 -25.40 -5.23 -17.76
N VAL A 71 -25.32 -5.69 -16.51
CA VAL A 71 -24.58 -6.90 -16.12
C VAL A 71 -25.56 -7.97 -15.64
N PRO A 72 -26.10 -8.86 -16.50
CA PRO A 72 -27.19 -9.76 -16.10
C PRO A 72 -26.85 -10.66 -14.89
N VAL A 73 -25.61 -11.13 -14.79
CA VAL A 73 -25.15 -12.02 -13.71
C VAL A 73 -23.98 -11.38 -12.98
N ALA A 74 -24.10 -11.14 -11.68
CA ALA A 74 -23.01 -10.58 -10.88
C ALA A 74 -22.03 -11.68 -10.45
N VAL A 75 -22.56 -12.81 -9.95
CA VAL A 75 -21.75 -13.97 -9.55
C VAL A 75 -22.39 -15.25 -10.04
N SER A 76 -21.61 -16.12 -10.69
CA SER A 76 -22.03 -17.47 -11.06
C SER A 76 -20.98 -18.54 -10.75
N THR A 77 -21.38 -19.81 -10.80
CA THR A 77 -20.48 -20.96 -10.77
C THR A 77 -20.08 -21.38 -12.19
N ALA A 78 -19.01 -22.16 -12.32
CA ALA A 78 -18.60 -22.74 -13.59
C ALA A 78 -19.65 -23.71 -14.16
N ALA A 79 -20.51 -24.28 -13.30
CA ALA A 79 -21.66 -25.10 -13.69
C ALA A 79 -22.86 -24.27 -14.22
N GLY A 80 -22.75 -22.94 -14.28
CA GLY A 80 -23.79 -22.05 -14.80
C GLY A 80 -24.86 -21.65 -13.78
N GLN A 81 -24.72 -22.05 -12.50
CA GLN A 81 -25.62 -21.60 -11.45
C GLN A 81 -25.34 -20.13 -11.12
N THR A 82 -26.38 -19.29 -11.13
CA THR A 82 -26.26 -17.91 -10.66
C THR A 82 -26.32 -17.87 -9.13
N LEU A 83 -25.27 -17.32 -8.50
CA LEU A 83 -25.20 -17.11 -7.06
C LEU A 83 -25.69 -15.71 -6.66
N LEU A 84 -25.46 -14.71 -7.52
CA LEU A 84 -25.96 -13.36 -7.37
C LEU A 84 -26.39 -12.82 -8.74
N TYR A 85 -27.68 -12.58 -8.90
CA TYR A 85 -28.20 -11.89 -10.08
C TYR A 85 -27.67 -10.45 -10.13
N GLY A 86 -27.37 -9.97 -11.34
CA GLY A 86 -26.94 -8.59 -11.56
C GLY A 86 -28.10 -7.68 -11.98
N GLY A 87 -27.90 -6.94 -13.07
CA GLY A 87 -28.79 -5.96 -13.67
C GLY A 87 -28.07 -4.63 -13.89
N THR A 88 -28.82 -3.54 -13.77
CA THR A 88 -28.29 -2.19 -13.57
C THR A 88 -28.66 -1.77 -12.14
N LYS A 89 -27.69 -1.86 -11.22
CA LYS A 89 -27.90 -1.64 -9.78
C LYS A 89 -26.58 -1.45 -9.03
N GLN A 90 -26.67 -1.02 -7.79
CA GLN A 90 -25.56 -1.02 -6.85
C GLN A 90 -25.68 -2.23 -5.90
N ILE A 91 -24.58 -2.92 -5.66
CA ILE A 91 -24.43 -3.92 -4.59
C ILE A 91 -23.65 -3.21 -3.47
N GLU A 92 -24.32 -2.89 -2.37
CA GLU A 92 -23.70 -2.16 -1.26
C GLU A 92 -22.68 -3.02 -0.52
N SER A 93 -23.09 -4.20 -0.06
CA SER A 93 -22.20 -5.19 0.54
C SER A 93 -22.77 -6.60 0.35
N TRP A 94 -21.94 -7.54 -0.13
CA TRP A 94 -22.34 -8.93 -0.37
C TRP A 94 -21.16 -9.87 -0.15
N VAL A 95 -21.43 -11.03 0.46
CA VAL A 95 -20.40 -12.02 0.75
C VAL A 95 -20.81 -13.42 0.31
N HIS A 96 -19.79 -14.23 0.00
CA HIS A 96 -19.86 -15.67 -0.13
C HIS A 96 -18.72 -16.26 0.71
N GLY A 97 -19.00 -16.64 1.95
CA GLY A 97 -18.00 -17.17 2.88
C GLY A 97 -18.47 -17.20 4.32
N ASN A 98 -17.56 -17.57 5.24
CA ASN A 98 -17.85 -17.60 6.67
C ASN A 98 -17.77 -16.19 7.26
N VAL A 99 -18.84 -15.76 7.92
CA VAL A 99 -18.96 -14.47 8.60
C VAL A 99 -18.99 -14.71 10.10
N TYR A 100 -18.23 -13.92 10.84
CA TYR A 100 -18.11 -13.99 12.29
C TYR A 100 -18.65 -12.71 12.92
N ALA A 101 -19.27 -12.83 14.10
CA ALA A 101 -19.82 -11.69 14.83
C ALA A 101 -19.47 -11.78 16.33
N GLY A 102 -18.92 -10.69 16.87
CA GLY A 102 -18.55 -10.63 18.29
C GLY A 102 -17.51 -11.68 18.65
N ALA A 103 -17.82 -12.49 19.67
CA ALA A 103 -16.94 -13.53 20.20
C ALA A 103 -17.34 -14.95 19.75
N ASP A 104 -18.26 -15.09 18.79
CA ASP A 104 -18.69 -16.39 18.26
C ASP A 104 -17.57 -17.04 17.43
N PRO A 105 -16.99 -18.17 17.88
CA PRO A 105 -15.91 -18.83 17.17
C PRO A 105 -16.40 -19.73 16.01
N ASP A 106 -17.69 -20.04 15.96
CA ASP A 106 -18.24 -21.01 15.00
C ASP A 106 -18.54 -20.33 13.66
N GLY A 107 -18.98 -19.07 13.69
CA GLY A 107 -19.29 -18.29 12.51
C GLY A 107 -20.44 -18.89 11.68
N GLN A 108 -20.85 -18.17 10.64
CA GLN A 108 -21.95 -18.62 9.78
C GLN A 108 -21.55 -18.48 8.32
N PHE A 109 -21.74 -19.55 7.53
CA PHE A 109 -21.59 -19.44 6.08
C PHE A 109 -22.73 -18.58 5.52
N ILE A 110 -22.38 -17.47 4.89
CA ILE A 110 -23.30 -16.53 4.26
C ILE A 110 -22.99 -16.45 2.78
N LYS A 111 -24.05 -16.58 1.97
CA LYS A 111 -24.10 -16.27 0.55
C LYS A 111 -25.21 -15.25 0.36
N GLY A 112 -24.90 -13.98 0.53
CA GLY A 112 -25.94 -12.95 0.65
C GLY A 112 -25.42 -11.57 0.97
N SER A 113 -26.35 -10.62 0.91
CA SER A 113 -26.09 -9.25 1.34
C SER A 113 -25.89 -9.20 2.85
N ILE A 114 -24.98 -8.34 3.29
CA ILE A 114 -24.76 -8.04 4.70
C ILE A 114 -24.87 -6.54 4.93
N HIS A 115 -24.87 -6.12 6.19
CA HIS A 115 -24.82 -4.69 6.51
C HIS A 115 -23.49 -4.09 6.02
N PRO A 116 -23.53 -3.01 5.22
CA PRO A 116 -22.32 -2.35 4.75
C PRO A 116 -21.47 -1.85 5.92
N THR A 117 -20.15 -1.90 5.74
CA THR A 117 -19.23 -1.41 6.76
C THR A 117 -19.27 0.12 6.79
N HIS A 118 -19.36 0.71 8.00
CA HIS A 118 -19.24 2.15 8.14
C HIS A 118 -17.81 2.60 7.79
N LYS A 119 -17.70 3.42 6.74
CA LYS A 119 -16.43 4.00 6.29
C LYS A 119 -16.38 5.48 6.73
N PRO A 120 -15.43 5.88 7.58
CA PRO A 120 -15.27 7.28 7.96
C PRO A 120 -15.10 8.18 6.74
N ALA A 121 -15.78 9.32 6.72
CA ALA A 121 -15.76 10.25 5.57
C ALA A 121 -14.34 10.73 5.21
N SER A 122 -13.40 10.74 6.16
CA SER A 122 -11.99 11.09 5.92
C SER A 122 -11.25 10.08 5.03
N LEU A 123 -11.78 8.87 4.84
CA LEU A 123 -11.22 7.85 3.95
C LEU A 123 -11.85 7.87 2.55
N LEU A 124 -12.89 8.67 2.35
CA LEU A 124 -13.71 8.65 1.15
C LEU A 124 -13.45 9.86 0.27
N THR A 125 -13.59 9.66 -1.03
CA THR A 125 -13.73 10.71 -2.03
C THR A 125 -15.11 11.37 -1.92
N PRO A 126 -15.34 12.55 -2.55
CA PRO A 126 -16.66 13.19 -2.55
C PRO A 126 -17.79 12.34 -3.15
N ASP A 127 -17.48 11.39 -4.02
CA ASP A 127 -18.43 10.42 -4.60
C ASP A 127 -18.62 9.15 -3.74
N GLY A 128 -18.04 9.11 -2.53
CA GLY A 128 -18.27 8.05 -1.55
C GLY A 128 -17.45 6.77 -1.74
N LYS A 129 -16.45 6.79 -2.63
CA LYS A 129 -15.51 5.69 -2.85
C LYS A 129 -14.30 5.86 -1.93
N MET A 130 -13.56 4.79 -1.66
CA MET A 130 -12.26 4.86 -1.00
C MET A 130 -11.32 5.75 -1.79
N PHE A 131 -10.66 6.67 -1.10
CA PHE A 131 -9.65 7.51 -1.72
C PHE A 131 -8.47 6.67 -2.22
N GLY A 132 -8.12 6.83 -3.49
CA GLY A 132 -6.97 6.21 -4.12
C GLY A 132 -6.17 7.25 -4.90
N ARG A 133 -4.85 7.21 -4.75
CA ARG A 133 -3.91 8.07 -5.48
C ARG A 133 -2.74 7.23 -5.99
N MET A 134 -2.46 7.36 -7.28
CA MET A 134 -1.32 6.71 -7.94
C MET A 134 0.00 7.35 -7.52
N HIS A 135 1.10 6.62 -7.70
CA HIS A 135 2.46 7.12 -7.58
C HIS A 135 2.63 8.41 -8.42
N PRO A 136 2.96 9.56 -7.79
CA PRO A 136 3.26 10.81 -8.50
C PRO A 136 4.56 10.73 -9.31
N GLN A 137 4.51 10.88 -10.65
CA GLN A 137 5.70 10.86 -11.50
C GLN A 137 6.24 12.25 -11.89
N TYR A 138 5.58 13.32 -11.44
CA TYR A 138 6.00 14.72 -11.62
C TYR A 138 6.19 15.15 -13.09
N GLU A 139 5.34 14.66 -13.99
CA GLU A 139 5.43 14.81 -15.44
C GLU A 139 5.45 16.28 -15.92
N ASP A 140 4.84 17.18 -15.15
CA ASP A 140 4.75 18.61 -15.46
C ASP A 140 5.95 19.44 -14.95
N LEU A 141 6.88 18.82 -14.21
CA LEU A 141 8.05 19.53 -13.66
C LEU A 141 9.20 19.58 -14.67
N ARG A 142 10.01 20.65 -14.58
CA ARG A 142 11.26 20.76 -15.32
C ARG A 142 12.38 20.11 -14.52
N VAL A 143 13.46 19.70 -15.20
CA VAL A 143 14.69 19.22 -14.54
C VAL A 143 15.23 20.26 -13.54
N SER A 144 15.08 21.55 -13.82
CA SER A 144 15.47 22.63 -12.90
C SER A 144 14.69 22.67 -11.59
N ASP A 145 13.52 22.02 -11.54
CA ASP A 145 12.66 21.91 -10.36
C ASP A 145 13.00 20.68 -9.51
N ILE A 146 14.05 19.94 -9.89
CA ILE A 146 14.55 18.76 -9.20
C ILE A 146 15.98 19.06 -8.71
N ILE A 147 16.33 18.58 -7.51
CA ILE A 147 17.67 18.72 -6.94
C ILE A 147 18.18 17.37 -6.44
N SER A 148 19.33 16.95 -6.96
CA SER A 148 20.05 15.76 -6.51
C SER A 148 20.60 15.95 -5.10
N VAL A 149 20.50 14.91 -4.27
CA VAL A 149 21.10 14.89 -2.92
C VAL A 149 22.62 14.91 -2.97
N LYS A 150 23.23 14.31 -4.01
CA LYS A 150 24.68 14.35 -4.23
C LYS A 150 25.17 15.76 -4.56
N ALA A 151 24.36 16.57 -5.27
CA ALA A 151 24.65 17.99 -5.47
C ALA A 151 24.65 18.81 -4.16
N CYS A 152 23.99 18.31 -3.11
CA CYS A 152 24.00 18.89 -1.75
C CYS A 152 25.16 18.37 -0.87
N GLY A 153 26.01 17.50 -1.41
CA GLY A 153 27.19 16.93 -0.74
C GLY A 153 26.96 15.60 -0.06
N ALA A 154 25.87 14.88 -0.36
CA ALA A 154 25.67 13.51 0.09
C ALA A 154 26.51 12.55 -0.78
N PHE A 155 27.04 11.49 -0.18
CA PHE A 155 27.90 10.52 -0.85
C PHE A 155 27.10 9.31 -1.34
N GLY A 156 26.23 8.75 -0.49
CA GLY A 156 25.47 7.54 -0.82
C GLY A 156 26.34 6.28 -0.97
N ASP A 157 27.51 6.25 -0.32
CA ASP A 157 28.53 5.20 -0.43
C ASP A 157 28.39 4.07 0.60
N GLY A 158 27.37 4.13 1.46
CA GLY A 158 27.10 3.16 2.53
C GLY A 158 28.05 3.27 3.73
N LYS A 159 28.84 4.34 3.85
CA LYS A 159 29.84 4.50 4.92
C LYS A 159 29.89 5.92 5.49
N THR A 160 29.91 6.91 4.60
CA THR A 160 30.05 8.33 4.94
C THR A 160 28.79 8.82 5.65
N ASP A 161 28.98 9.64 6.70
CA ASP A 161 27.85 10.25 7.41
C ASP A 161 27.17 11.31 6.54
N ASP A 162 26.07 10.95 5.92
CA ASP A 162 25.30 11.83 5.05
C ASP A 162 24.25 12.66 5.81
N THR A 163 24.18 12.55 7.15
CA THR A 163 23.14 13.22 7.95
C THR A 163 23.08 14.72 7.69
N VAL A 164 24.22 15.41 7.69
CA VAL A 164 24.28 16.86 7.50
C VAL A 164 23.96 17.24 6.06
N ALA A 165 24.44 16.48 5.09
CA ALA A 165 24.18 16.75 3.68
C ALA A 165 22.70 16.60 3.34
N ILE A 166 22.07 15.53 3.84
CA ILE A 166 20.63 15.29 3.74
C ILE A 166 19.85 16.37 4.48
N GLN A 167 20.26 16.80 5.67
CA GLN A 167 19.45 17.80 6.40
C GLN A 167 19.46 19.21 5.79
N LYS A 168 20.31 19.49 4.79
CA LYS A 168 20.35 20.78 4.08
C LYS A 168 19.12 21.05 3.19
N TYR A 169 18.15 20.14 3.11
CA TYR A 169 16.95 20.38 2.30
C TYR A 169 16.08 21.51 2.86
N ALA A 170 16.08 22.63 2.15
CA ALA A 170 15.05 23.65 2.21
C ALA A 170 14.80 24.12 0.77
N SER A 171 13.85 23.49 0.06
CA SER A 171 13.47 24.03 -1.25
C SER A 171 12.05 23.65 -1.64
N LYS A 172 11.44 24.48 -2.50
CA LYS A 172 10.19 24.21 -3.21
C LYS A 172 10.38 23.21 -4.37
N LYS A 173 11.51 22.49 -4.41
CA LYS A 173 11.89 21.53 -5.46
C LYS A 173 11.62 20.10 -5.01
N VAL A 174 11.55 19.18 -5.96
CA VAL A 174 11.60 17.75 -5.69
C VAL A 174 13.04 17.36 -5.37
N ILE A 175 13.23 16.66 -4.26
CA ILE A 175 14.52 16.16 -3.80
C ILE A 175 14.72 14.77 -4.42
N PHE A 176 15.74 14.64 -5.26
CA PHE A 176 16.07 13.41 -5.96
C PHE A 176 17.22 12.70 -5.24
N PHE A 177 16.92 11.57 -4.61
CA PHE A 177 17.94 10.68 -4.07
C PHE A 177 18.48 9.84 -5.22
N ASP A 178 19.71 10.16 -5.64
CA ASP A 178 20.45 9.31 -6.56
C ASP A 178 20.65 7.92 -5.92
N ALA A 179 20.81 6.88 -6.73
CA ALA A 179 21.01 5.52 -6.22
C ALA A 179 22.24 5.47 -5.28
N GLY A 180 22.09 4.76 -4.16
CA GLY A 180 23.10 4.66 -3.13
C GLY A 180 22.54 4.38 -1.73
N THR A 181 23.45 4.12 -0.80
CA THR A 181 23.13 3.95 0.62
C THR A 181 23.66 5.14 1.40
N TYR A 182 22.75 5.94 1.93
CA TYR A 182 23.05 7.14 2.68
C TYR A 182 23.00 6.84 4.18
N VAL A 183 24.18 6.74 4.81
CA VAL A 183 24.28 6.44 6.24
C VAL A 183 23.97 7.70 7.04
N VAL A 184 23.07 7.57 8.01
CA VAL A 184 22.72 8.64 8.94
C VAL A 184 22.98 8.18 10.38
N ARG A 185 23.59 9.05 11.19
CA ARG A 185 23.93 8.76 12.60
C ARG A 185 23.13 9.59 13.61
N LYS A 186 22.20 10.40 13.09
CA LYS A 186 21.20 11.18 13.86
C LYS A 186 19.89 11.21 13.11
N THR A 187 18.82 11.63 13.78
CA THR A 187 17.51 11.77 13.14
C THR A 187 17.59 12.74 11.96
N VAL A 188 17.16 12.27 10.79
CA VAL A 188 16.84 13.11 9.63
C VAL A 188 15.37 13.49 9.68
N THR A 189 15.07 14.76 9.54
CA THR A 189 13.69 15.25 9.43
C THR A 189 13.39 15.63 7.99
N ILE A 190 12.33 15.06 7.43
CA ILE A 190 11.71 15.42 6.15
C ILE A 190 10.62 16.46 6.47
N PRO A 191 10.81 17.75 6.15
CA PRO A 191 9.83 18.79 6.49
C PRO A 191 8.49 18.61 5.78
N ALA A 192 7.42 19.14 6.37
CA ALA A 192 6.17 19.33 5.64
C ALA A 192 6.40 20.27 4.43
N GLY A 193 5.81 19.94 3.28
CA GLY A 193 6.07 20.59 1.99
C GLY A 193 7.13 19.88 1.13
N SER A 194 7.73 18.79 1.61
CA SER A 194 8.79 18.07 0.87
C SER A 194 8.22 17.10 -0.16
N ARG A 195 8.94 16.97 -1.27
CA ARG A 195 8.75 15.90 -2.25
C ARG A 195 10.07 15.20 -2.44
N ILE A 196 10.09 13.89 -2.25
CA ILE A 196 11.27 13.05 -2.32
C ILE A 196 10.99 11.93 -3.32
N VAL A 197 11.95 11.68 -4.21
CA VAL A 197 11.94 10.55 -5.14
C VAL A 197 13.31 9.89 -5.11
N GLY A 198 13.35 8.56 -5.07
CA GLY A 198 14.57 7.78 -5.21
C GLY A 198 14.82 7.31 -6.63
N GLU A 199 16.08 7.01 -6.93
CA GLU A 199 16.48 6.32 -8.15
C GLU A 199 16.66 4.83 -7.87
N ALA A 200 15.61 4.02 -8.12
CA ALA A 200 15.56 2.55 -8.03
C ALA A 200 15.94 1.93 -6.67
N TRP A 201 17.17 2.13 -6.19
CA TRP A 201 17.71 1.58 -4.94
C TRP A 201 18.36 2.69 -4.09
N SER A 202 17.54 3.63 -3.65
CA SER A 202 17.96 4.77 -2.82
C SER A 202 17.61 4.53 -1.36
N VAL A 203 18.63 4.39 -0.50
CA VAL A 203 18.47 3.88 0.86
C VAL A 203 18.90 4.93 1.89
N ILE A 204 18.05 5.26 2.87
CA ILE A 204 18.50 5.93 4.10
C ILE A 204 18.68 4.87 5.18
N ALA A 205 19.89 4.76 5.72
CA ALA A 205 20.28 3.73 6.68
C ALA A 205 20.70 4.36 8.02
N GLY A 206 19.94 4.10 9.09
CA GLY A 206 20.30 4.53 10.44
C GLY A 206 21.39 3.65 11.04
N GLU A 207 22.49 4.23 11.50
CA GLU A 207 23.63 3.51 12.07
C GLU A 207 24.14 4.16 13.36
N GLY A 208 24.62 3.31 14.28
CA GLY A 208 25.48 3.71 15.38
C GLY A 208 24.76 4.07 16.68
N PRO A 209 25.49 4.60 17.67
CA PRO A 209 25.05 4.63 19.07
C PRO A 209 23.74 5.38 19.33
N ALA A 210 23.35 6.30 18.45
CA ALA A 210 22.09 7.02 18.54
C ALA A 210 20.87 6.08 18.46
N PHE A 211 21.02 4.92 17.83
CA PHE A 211 19.92 4.00 17.51
C PHE A 211 20.05 2.64 18.20
N GLU A 212 20.99 2.46 19.13
CA GLU A 212 21.25 1.16 19.76
C GLU A 212 20.39 0.87 21.01
N ASP A 213 20.01 1.89 21.79
CA ASP A 213 19.36 1.70 23.09
C ASP A 213 17.83 1.57 22.99
N MET A 214 17.33 0.34 23.06
CA MET A 214 15.89 0.02 23.07
C MET A 214 15.12 0.71 24.22
N ARG A 215 15.79 1.07 25.33
CA ARG A 215 15.13 1.76 26.46
C ARG A 215 14.99 3.26 26.22
N ASN A 216 15.69 3.79 25.22
CA ASN A 216 15.65 5.20 24.83
C ASN A 216 15.58 5.30 23.31
N PRO A 217 14.48 4.83 22.68
CA PRO A 217 14.41 4.69 21.25
C PRO A 217 14.49 6.06 20.56
N ARG A 218 15.15 6.11 19.40
CA ARG A 218 15.38 7.32 18.60
C ARG A 218 14.96 7.10 17.16
N VAL A 219 14.39 8.15 16.58
CA VAL A 219 13.91 8.16 15.21
C VAL A 219 15.07 8.28 14.22
N VAL A 220 15.09 7.43 13.19
CA VAL A 220 16.02 7.55 12.05
C VAL A 220 15.47 8.60 11.07
N VAL A 221 14.28 8.38 10.53
CA VAL A 221 13.60 9.31 9.62
C VAL A 221 12.30 9.84 10.25
N ARG A 222 12.22 11.15 10.43
CA ARG A 222 11.03 11.84 10.91
C ARG A 222 10.32 12.52 9.74
N VAL A 223 9.09 12.12 9.44
CA VAL A 223 8.27 12.72 8.39
C VAL A 223 7.36 13.78 8.99
N GLY A 224 7.78 15.04 8.84
CA GLY A 224 7.17 16.21 9.47
C GLY A 224 7.50 16.35 10.96
N SER A 225 7.45 17.57 11.46
CA SER A 225 7.44 17.81 12.91
C SER A 225 6.07 17.42 13.49
N LYS A 226 6.01 17.13 14.80
CA LYS A 226 4.74 16.85 15.48
C LYS A 226 3.74 17.99 15.26
N GLY A 227 2.54 17.65 14.79
CA GLY A 227 1.47 18.62 14.50
C GLY A 227 1.68 19.43 13.22
N SER A 228 2.73 19.16 12.44
CA SER A 228 2.93 19.83 11.15
C SER A 228 1.86 19.41 10.14
N GLN A 229 1.52 20.34 9.25
CA GLN A 229 0.61 20.11 8.14
C GLN A 229 1.26 20.54 6.83
N GLY A 230 1.12 19.74 5.79
CA GLY A 230 1.66 20.07 4.47
C GLY A 230 1.68 18.87 3.55
N VAL A 231 1.97 19.11 2.27
CA VAL A 231 2.21 18.04 1.31
C VAL A 231 3.51 17.32 1.68
N VAL A 232 3.49 16.00 1.76
CA VAL A 232 4.71 15.19 1.81
C VAL A 232 4.55 14.00 0.90
N GLU A 233 5.36 13.94 -0.14
CA GLU A 233 5.36 12.84 -1.11
C GLU A 233 6.73 12.16 -1.05
N ILE A 234 6.75 10.86 -0.81
CA ILE A 234 7.97 10.05 -0.79
C ILE A 234 7.75 8.88 -1.75
N SER A 235 8.58 8.76 -2.78
CA SER A 235 8.55 7.62 -3.69
C SER A 235 9.91 6.97 -3.90
N ASP A 236 9.91 5.67 -4.21
CA ASP A 236 11.10 4.91 -4.62
C ASP A 236 12.25 4.91 -3.59
N MET A 237 11.91 5.00 -2.30
CA MET A 237 12.89 5.03 -1.20
C MET A 237 12.90 3.72 -0.42
N LEU A 238 14.06 3.35 0.09
CA LEU A 238 14.20 2.33 1.12
C LEU A 238 14.65 2.97 2.44
N PHE A 239 14.05 2.54 3.53
CA PHE A 239 14.48 2.88 4.89
C PHE A 239 14.95 1.64 5.62
N THR A 240 16.10 1.73 6.27
CA THR A 240 16.73 0.60 6.95
C THR A 240 17.59 1.04 8.13
N THR A 241 18.23 0.06 8.77
CA THR A 241 19.25 0.25 9.81
C THR A 241 20.48 -0.59 9.49
N ILE A 242 21.65 -0.10 9.86
CA ILE A 242 22.89 -0.90 9.92
C ILE A 242 23.11 -1.29 11.37
N GLY A 243 23.17 -2.60 11.63
CA GLY A 243 23.19 -3.15 12.98
C GLY A 243 24.52 -2.94 13.71
N PRO A 244 24.50 -2.91 15.05
CA PRO A 244 23.34 -3.02 15.93
C PRO A 244 22.50 -1.72 15.99
N ALA A 245 21.16 -1.85 16.05
CA ALA A 245 20.24 -0.70 16.04
C ALA A 245 18.91 -0.97 16.79
N GLY A 246 18.99 -1.62 17.95
CA GLY A 246 17.80 -2.06 18.72
C GLY A 246 16.91 -0.95 19.30
N GLY A 247 17.37 0.30 19.26
CA GLY A 247 16.61 1.49 19.64
C GLY A 247 16.09 2.31 18.47
N ALA A 248 16.20 1.83 17.23
CA ALA A 248 15.79 2.61 16.06
C ALA A 248 14.26 2.59 15.86
N ILE A 249 13.65 3.78 15.80
CA ILE A 249 12.34 3.99 15.15
C ILE A 249 12.65 4.39 13.72
N VAL A 250 12.55 3.45 12.77
CA VAL A 250 13.01 3.67 11.38
C VAL A 250 12.30 4.86 10.74
N VAL A 251 10.97 4.91 10.87
CA VAL A 251 10.14 6.02 10.37
C VAL A 251 9.16 6.45 11.46
N GLU A 252 9.14 7.74 11.78
CA GLU A 252 8.10 8.39 12.58
C GLU A 252 7.31 9.32 11.66
N TRP A 253 6.03 9.00 11.42
CA TRP A 253 5.15 9.79 10.55
C TRP A 253 4.29 10.75 11.36
N ASN A 254 4.55 12.06 11.27
CA ASN A 254 3.86 13.09 12.04
C ASN A 254 3.02 14.05 11.19
N VAL A 255 3.39 14.24 9.92
CA VAL A 255 2.75 15.24 9.06
C VAL A 255 1.31 14.84 8.73
N LYS A 256 0.41 15.83 8.83
CA LYS A 256 -0.94 15.74 8.32
C LYS A 256 -1.01 16.36 6.92
N GLU A 257 -1.80 15.77 6.03
CA GLU A 257 -2.08 16.37 4.73
C GLU A 257 -2.79 17.74 4.85
N PRO A 258 -2.64 18.65 3.87
CA PRO A 258 -3.38 19.91 3.84
C PRO A 258 -4.89 19.71 3.71
N ALA A 259 -5.67 20.64 4.24
CA ALA A 259 -7.12 20.63 4.03
C ALA A 259 -7.45 20.68 2.53
N GLY A 260 -8.37 19.81 2.08
CA GLY A 260 -8.78 19.71 0.67
C GLY A 260 -7.77 19.02 -0.25
N GLN A 261 -6.67 18.46 0.27
CA GLN A 261 -5.66 17.74 -0.49
C GLN A 261 -5.47 16.32 0.06
N GLN A 262 -6.53 15.52 -0.03
CA GLN A 262 -6.49 14.11 0.39
C GLN A 262 -5.40 13.35 -0.38
N GLY A 263 -4.66 12.50 0.32
CA GLY A 263 -3.45 11.87 -0.21
C GLY A 263 -2.28 12.83 -0.42
N GLY A 264 -2.35 14.04 0.13
CA GLY A 264 -1.27 15.03 0.05
C GLY A 264 -0.06 14.66 0.90
N ALA A 265 -0.23 13.79 1.88
CA ALA A 265 0.84 13.19 2.67
C ALA A 265 0.81 11.67 2.49
N GLY A 266 1.80 11.10 1.79
CA GLY A 266 1.83 9.68 1.49
C GLY A 266 3.19 9.17 1.00
N MET A 267 3.31 7.84 0.92
CA MET A 267 4.47 7.15 0.36
C MET A 267 4.04 6.11 -0.68
N TRP A 268 4.81 5.97 -1.76
CA TRP A 268 4.59 5.03 -2.87
C TRP A 268 5.88 4.30 -3.20
N ASP A 269 5.83 3.02 -3.55
CA ASP A 269 7.02 2.21 -3.90
C ASP A 269 8.19 2.40 -2.90
N THR A 270 7.83 2.57 -1.63
CA THR A 270 8.74 2.91 -0.53
C THR A 270 8.63 1.85 0.54
N HIS A 271 9.78 1.36 1.00
CA HIS A 271 9.83 0.16 1.83
C HIS A 271 10.69 0.35 3.07
N ILE A 272 10.26 -0.25 4.17
CA ILE A 272 11.13 -0.48 5.33
C ILE A 272 11.66 -1.91 5.22
N ARG A 273 12.98 -2.06 5.09
CA ARG A 273 13.65 -3.36 5.04
C ARG A 273 14.63 -3.48 6.20
N LEU A 274 14.39 -4.41 7.12
CA LEU A 274 15.27 -4.65 8.26
C LEU A 274 16.02 -5.97 8.09
N GLY A 275 17.35 -5.89 7.98
CA GLY A 275 18.22 -7.05 7.78
C GLY A 275 18.13 -7.68 6.37
N GLY A 276 18.94 -8.71 6.16
CA GLY A 276 19.00 -9.49 4.91
C GLY A 276 19.45 -8.70 3.67
N GLY A 277 19.94 -7.47 3.83
CA GLY A 277 20.55 -6.63 2.80
C GLY A 277 22.08 -6.72 2.79
N TRP A 278 22.73 -6.01 1.86
CA TRP A 278 24.19 -5.90 1.84
C TRP A 278 24.67 -5.05 3.02
N GLU A 279 25.46 -5.63 3.91
CA GLU A 279 26.23 -4.92 4.95
C GLU A 279 27.71 -4.87 4.51
N PRO A 280 28.43 -3.75 4.71
CA PRO A 280 29.89 -3.77 4.64
C PRO A 280 30.39 -4.81 5.65
N LEU A 281 31.08 -5.84 5.16
CA LEU A 281 31.63 -6.92 5.98
C LEU A 281 32.69 -6.36 6.95
N SER A 282 32.26 -5.90 8.12
CA SER A 282 33.08 -5.83 9.33
C SER A 282 32.38 -6.67 10.40
N GLU A 283 32.97 -7.84 10.64
CA GLU A 283 32.71 -8.82 11.71
C GLU A 283 31.49 -8.61 12.63
N LYS A 284 30.53 -9.55 12.50
CA LYS A 284 29.43 -9.93 13.40
C LYS A 284 28.09 -9.20 13.23
N SER A 285 27.31 -9.60 12.22
CA SER A 285 25.85 -9.72 12.37
C SER A 285 25.50 -11.20 12.52
N LYS A 286 25.48 -11.68 13.77
CA LYS A 286 24.78 -12.91 14.12
C LYS A 286 23.30 -12.59 14.17
N ASP A 287 22.50 -13.46 13.55
CA ASP A 287 21.04 -13.50 13.57
C ASP A 287 20.43 -12.75 14.76
N THR A 288 19.88 -11.57 14.51
CA THR A 288 19.00 -10.91 15.47
C THR A 288 17.63 -10.85 14.82
N VAL A 289 16.71 -11.68 15.32
CA VAL A 289 15.28 -11.52 15.07
C VAL A 289 14.90 -10.18 15.69
N THR A 290 14.73 -9.15 14.86
CA THR A 290 14.21 -7.86 15.32
C THR A 290 12.72 -8.02 15.58
N ASP A 291 12.30 -7.91 16.84
CA ASP A 291 10.89 -7.76 17.20
C ASP A 291 10.38 -6.42 16.65
N LEU A 292 9.44 -6.50 15.72
CA LEU A 292 8.82 -5.35 15.07
C LEU A 292 7.77 -4.76 16.00
N THR A 293 8.02 -3.57 16.56
CA THR A 293 6.96 -2.79 17.20
C THR A 293 6.55 -1.65 16.27
N MET A 294 5.48 -1.84 15.49
CA MET A 294 4.78 -0.73 14.84
C MET A 294 3.96 0.02 15.90
N ILE A 295 4.48 1.13 16.41
CA ILE A 295 3.71 2.05 17.24
C ILE A 295 3.00 3.04 16.30
N SER A 296 1.77 2.72 15.90
CA SER A 296 0.86 3.75 15.41
C SER A 296 0.13 4.35 16.60
N ARG A 297 0.38 5.63 16.88
CA ARG A 297 -0.47 6.43 17.77
C ARG A 297 -1.36 7.28 16.88
N TRP A 298 -2.63 6.92 16.82
CA TRP A 298 -3.68 7.77 16.29
C TRP A 298 -4.23 8.54 17.48
N ASP A 299 -3.90 9.83 17.57
CA ASP A 299 -4.58 10.77 18.48
C ASP A 299 -5.88 11.26 17.83
#